data_AF-M6VYZ1-F1
#
_entry.id   AF-M6VYZ1-F1
#
_cell.length_a   1.000
_cell.length_b   1.000
_cell.length_c   1.000
_cell.angle_alpha   90.00
_cell.angle_beta   90.00
_cell.angle_gamma   90.00
#
_symmetry.space_group_name_H-M   'P 1'
#
loop_
_entity.id
_entity.type
_entity.pdbx_description
1 polymer ?
#
loop_
_entity_poly.entity_id
_entity_poly.type
_entity_poly.pdbx_seq_one_letter_code
_entity_poly.pdbx_strand_id
1 'polypeptide(L)'
;MSIIPKVIITFISLSIFSCISLGNLTDAGSIQRVLDKDKHYFLESQKEIKAGATKIDALSKYVKSLRNINTDNCPRNFRYAFLEHVQAWENIIHQMKEKESSTFKSFFVGLFALFVGQPQFAIGVFLNELQEDGVDTSKIFTTWNQVEIEALKYDVQIGDN
;
A
#
# COMPACT_ATOMS: atom_id res chain seq x y z
N MET A 1 40.36 -22.40 25.83
CA MET A 1 39.05 -22.84 26.37
C MET A 1 38.17 -21.62 26.48
N SER A 2 37.15 -21.54 25.63
CA SER A 2 36.22 -20.41 25.53
C SER A 2 35.11 -20.57 26.56
N ILE A 3 34.86 -19.53 27.36
CA ILE A 3 33.69 -19.42 28.23
C ILE A 3 32.87 -18.25 27.69
N ILE A 4 31.77 -18.59 27.02
CA ILE A 4 30.84 -17.64 26.40
C ILE A 4 29.99 -16.99 27.51
N PRO A 5 29.85 -15.65 27.56
CA PRO A 5 28.95 -15.00 28.50
C PRO A 5 27.49 -15.14 28.04
N LYS A 6 26.61 -15.48 28.97
CA LYS A 6 25.16 -15.59 28.81
C LYS A 6 24.57 -14.25 28.33
N VAL A 7 24.21 -14.17 27.06
CA VAL A 7 23.37 -13.10 26.52
C VAL A 7 21.93 -13.37 26.96
N ILE A 8 21.44 -12.55 27.89
CA ILE A 8 20.03 -12.50 28.27
C ILE A 8 19.28 -11.93 27.06
N ILE A 9 18.62 -12.80 26.30
CA ILE A 9 17.73 -12.41 25.21
C ILE A 9 16.41 -11.97 25.85
N THR A 10 16.27 -10.67 26.07
CA THR A 10 14.98 -10.06 26.42
C THR A 10 14.10 -10.07 25.17
N PHE A 11 13.13 -10.98 25.13
CA PHE A 11 12.06 -10.96 24.12
C PHE A 11 11.20 -9.71 24.34
N ILE A 12 11.49 -8.65 23.59
CA ILE A 12 10.57 -7.52 23.46
C ILE A 12 9.45 -8.01 22.54
N SER A 13 8.39 -8.53 23.15
CA SER A 13 7.09 -8.69 22.51
C SER A 13 6.61 -7.31 22.08
N LEU A 14 6.88 -6.93 20.82
CA LEU A 14 6.17 -5.84 20.16
C LEU A 14 4.72 -6.29 19.94
N SER A 15 3.93 -6.19 21.01
CA SER A 15 2.49 -6.15 20.93
C SER A 15 2.15 -4.85 20.21
N ILE A 16 2.07 -4.90 18.88
CA ILE A 16 1.44 -3.84 18.10
C ILE A 16 -0.01 -3.86 18.57
N PHE A 17 -0.32 -2.98 19.52
CA PHE A 17 -1.68 -2.67 19.89
C PHE A 17 -2.38 -2.20 18.62
N SER A 18 -3.10 -3.12 17.98
CA SER A 18 -4.17 -2.78 17.08
C SER A 18 -5.23 -2.11 17.95
N CYS A 19 -5.10 -0.79 18.13
CA CYS A 19 -6.13 0.03 18.73
C CYS A 19 -7.32 0.06 17.77
N ILE A 20 -8.10 -1.02 17.74
CA ILE A 20 -9.42 -1.02 17.15
C ILE A 20 -10.29 -0.21 18.10
N SER A 21 -10.29 1.12 17.93
CA SER A 21 -11.22 2.00 18.62
C SER A 21 -12.64 1.66 18.14
N LEU A 22 -13.36 0.87 18.93
CA LEU A 22 -14.81 0.70 18.87
C LEU A 22 -15.47 1.91 19.56
N GLY A 23 -15.31 3.10 18.98
CA GLY A 23 -16.15 4.26 19.24
C GLY A 23 -17.09 4.49 18.06
N ASN A 24 -18.16 5.26 18.26
CA ASN A 24 -18.99 5.76 17.15
C ASN A 24 -18.07 6.29 16.04
N LEU A 25 -18.10 5.65 14.88
CA LEU A 25 -17.24 5.99 13.77
C LEU A 25 -17.65 7.37 13.25
N THR A 26 -16.88 8.38 13.62
CA THR A 26 -16.89 9.66 12.91
C THR A 26 -16.46 9.42 11.47
N ASP A 27 -16.88 10.30 10.56
CA ASP A 27 -16.44 10.24 9.16
C ASP A 27 -14.90 10.17 9.05
N ALA A 28 -14.19 10.96 9.85
CA ALA A 28 -12.74 10.93 9.98
C ALA A 28 -12.21 9.57 10.44
N GLY A 29 -12.83 8.96 11.46
CA GLY A 29 -12.44 7.62 11.94
C GLY A 29 -12.67 6.52 10.91
N SER A 30 -13.74 6.63 10.11
CA SER A 30 -14.02 5.69 9.02
C SER A 30 -12.99 5.80 7.90
N ILE A 31 -12.65 7.04 7.51
CA ILE A 31 -11.61 7.33 6.52
C ILE A 31 -10.25 6.80 7.00
N GLN A 32 -9.84 7.12 8.24
CA GLN A 32 -8.55 6.66 8.79
C GLN A 32 -8.44 5.14 8.77
N ARG A 33 -9.52 4.42 9.10
CA ARG A 33 -9.54 2.96 9.07
C ARG A 33 -9.31 2.38 7.67
N VAL A 34 -9.86 3.02 6.63
CA VAL A 34 -9.63 2.60 5.23
C VAL A 34 -8.16 2.77 4.87
N LEU A 35 -7.58 3.92 5.22
CA LEU A 35 -6.18 4.25 4.95
C LEU A 35 -5.20 3.37 5.73
N ASP A 36 -5.51 3.05 6.98
CA ASP A 36 -4.70 2.13 7.79
C ASP A 36 -4.68 0.72 7.19
N LYS A 37 -5.82 0.26 6.64
CA LYS A 37 -5.92 -1.04 5.96
C LYS A 37 -5.16 -1.04 4.64
N ASP A 38 -5.27 0.01 3.84
CA ASP A 38 -4.47 0.18 2.62
C ASP A 38 -2.97 0.09 2.94
N LYS A 39 -2.50 0.91 3.88
CA LYS A 39 -1.10 0.89 4.37
C LYS A 39 -0.69 -0.49 4.87
N HIS A 40 -1.54 -1.18 5.63
CA HIS A 40 -1.26 -2.53 6.10
C HIS A 40 -1.07 -3.51 4.94
N TYR A 41 -1.99 -3.56 3.98
CA TYR A 41 -1.89 -4.46 2.83
C TYR A 41 -0.69 -4.13 1.94
N PHE A 42 -0.35 -2.86 1.82
CA PHE A 42 0.83 -2.43 1.12
C PHE A 42 2.10 -3.00 1.78
N LEU A 43 2.22 -2.87 3.10
CA LEU A 43 3.34 -3.44 3.86
C LEU A 43 3.39 -4.97 3.81
N GLU A 44 2.24 -5.66 3.80
CA GLU A 44 2.19 -7.12 3.64
C GLU A 44 2.71 -7.54 2.27
N SER A 45 2.34 -6.84 1.19
CA SER A 45 2.84 -7.15 -0.15
C SER A 45 4.37 -7.04 -0.26
N GLN A 46 4.96 -6.06 0.45
CA GLN A 46 6.41 -5.94 0.54
C GLN A 46 7.05 -7.10 1.30
N LYS A 47 6.43 -7.58 2.38
CA LYS A 47 6.93 -8.76 3.12
C LYS A 47 6.90 -10.01 2.25
N GLU A 48 5.84 -10.20 1.46
CA GLU A 48 5.72 -11.33 0.53
C GLU A 48 6.82 -11.32 -0.54
N ILE A 49 7.13 -10.14 -1.08
CA ILE A 49 8.22 -9.98 -2.05
C ILE A 49 9.58 -10.32 -1.42
N LYS A 50 9.83 -9.88 -0.18
CA LYS A 50 11.04 -10.26 0.57
C LYS A 50 11.11 -11.76 0.85
N ALA A 51 9.96 -12.42 1.02
CA ALA A 51 9.85 -13.86 1.21
C ALA A 51 9.99 -14.65 -0.11
N GLY A 52 10.15 -13.97 -1.25
CA GLY A 52 10.39 -14.59 -2.56
C GLY A 52 9.15 -14.69 -3.46
N ALA A 53 8.01 -14.09 -3.10
CA ALA A 53 6.86 -14.00 -4.00
C ALA A 53 7.21 -13.18 -5.24
N THR A 54 6.59 -13.51 -6.39
CA THR A 54 6.71 -12.66 -7.57
C THR A 54 6.03 -11.32 -7.29
N LYS A 55 6.58 -10.24 -7.85
CA LYS A 55 6.06 -8.89 -7.61
C LYS A 55 4.66 -8.70 -8.19
N ILE A 56 4.39 -9.32 -9.34
CA ILE A 56 3.06 -9.32 -9.96
C ILE A 56 2.05 -10.02 -9.05
N ASP A 57 2.43 -11.14 -8.42
CA ASP A 57 1.54 -11.87 -7.50
C ASP A 57 1.28 -11.08 -6.21
N ALA A 58 2.34 -10.56 -5.59
CA ALA A 58 2.23 -9.77 -4.37
C ALA A 58 1.41 -8.49 -4.59
N LEU A 59 1.64 -7.78 -5.70
CA LEU A 59 0.87 -6.59 -6.06
C LEU A 59 -0.57 -6.97 -6.44
N SER A 60 -0.78 -8.07 -7.15
CA SER A 60 -2.14 -8.59 -7.41
C SER A 60 -2.90 -8.90 -6.12
N LYS A 61 -2.21 -9.42 -5.10
CA LYS A 61 -2.80 -9.71 -3.79
C LYS A 61 -3.11 -8.44 -3.02
N TYR A 62 -2.21 -7.44 -3.05
CA TYR A 62 -2.46 -6.11 -2.50
C TYR A 62 -3.73 -5.49 -3.08
N VAL A 63 -3.83 -5.41 -4.42
CA VAL A 63 -4.98 -4.79 -5.09
C VAL A 63 -6.28 -5.53 -4.81
N LYS A 64 -6.26 -6.88 -4.77
CA LYS A 64 -7.41 -7.69 -4.31
C LYS A 64 -7.80 -7.35 -2.87
N SER A 65 -6.84 -7.06 -2.01
CA SER A 65 -7.09 -6.72 -0.62
C SER A 65 -7.72 -5.33 -0.50
N LEU A 66 -7.26 -4.35 -1.30
CA LEU A 66 -7.89 -3.03 -1.38
C LEU A 66 -9.36 -3.09 -1.78
N ARG A 67 -9.68 -3.89 -2.80
CA ARG A 67 -11.06 -4.08 -3.29
C ARG A 67 -12.00 -4.60 -2.20
N ASN A 68 -11.47 -5.33 -1.22
CA ASN A 68 -12.23 -5.90 -0.10
C ASN A 68 -12.31 -4.99 1.13
N ILE A 69 -11.72 -3.79 1.10
CA ILE A 69 -11.86 -2.82 2.18
C ILE A 69 -13.31 -2.31 2.21
N ASN A 70 -14.00 -2.54 3.32
CA ASN A 70 -15.32 -1.95 3.56
C ASN A 70 -15.18 -0.41 3.70
N THR A 71 -15.92 0.30 2.85
CA THR A 71 -16.01 1.77 2.79
C THR A 71 -17.44 2.30 3.06
N ASP A 72 -18.35 1.45 3.53
CA ASP A 72 -19.77 1.76 3.71
C ASP A 72 -20.01 2.90 4.70
N ASN A 73 -19.16 2.98 5.72
CA ASN A 73 -19.21 4.01 6.76
C ASN A 73 -18.41 5.27 6.39
N CYS A 74 -17.81 5.33 5.20
CA CYS A 74 -17.11 6.52 4.73
C CYS A 74 -18.06 7.49 4.03
N PRO A 75 -17.72 8.79 4.03
CA PRO A 75 -18.37 9.77 3.18
C PRO A 75 -18.42 9.34 1.71
N ARG A 76 -19.52 9.67 1.03
CA ARG A 76 -19.78 9.26 -0.36
C ARG A 76 -18.63 9.60 -1.30
N ASN A 77 -18.09 10.82 -1.21
CA ASN A 77 -17.06 11.30 -2.13
C ASN A 77 -15.71 10.61 -1.88
N PHE A 78 -15.33 10.43 -0.60
CA PHE A 78 -14.15 9.64 -0.25
C PHE A 78 -14.28 8.19 -0.76
N ARG A 79 -15.44 7.56 -0.55
CA ARG A 79 -15.70 6.20 -1.07
C ARG A 79 -15.52 6.12 -2.58
N TYR A 80 -16.06 7.10 -3.32
CA TYR A 80 -15.91 7.16 -4.76
C TYR A 80 -14.44 7.30 -5.18
N ALA A 81 -13.73 8.28 -4.59
CA ALA A 81 -12.30 8.50 -4.85
C ALA A 81 -11.45 7.24 -4.57
N PHE A 82 -11.71 6.57 -3.44
CA PHE A 82 -10.99 5.35 -3.09
C PHE A 82 -11.28 4.21 -4.07
N LEU A 83 -12.53 4.02 -4.50
CA LEU A 83 -12.89 2.99 -5.49
C LEU A 83 -12.27 3.26 -6.86
N GLU A 84 -12.19 4.52 -7.30
CA GLU A 84 -11.47 4.90 -8.52
C GLU A 84 -9.97 4.58 -8.40
N HIS A 85 -9.37 4.82 -7.24
CA HIS A 85 -7.98 4.47 -6.98
C HIS A 85 -7.73 2.95 -7.05
N VAL A 86 -8.62 2.14 -6.45
CA VAL A 86 -8.56 0.68 -6.58
C VAL A 86 -8.67 0.24 -8.05
N GLN A 87 -9.56 0.86 -8.81
CA GLN A 87 -9.73 0.53 -10.23
C GLN A 87 -8.51 0.92 -11.07
N ALA A 88 -7.84 2.03 -10.77
CA ALA A 88 -6.60 2.41 -11.41
C ALA A 88 -5.50 1.35 -11.17
N TRP A 89 -5.40 0.83 -9.94
CA TRP A 89 -4.49 -0.26 -9.60
C TRP A 89 -4.80 -1.58 -10.33
N GLU A 90 -6.07 -1.95 -10.42
CA GLU A 90 -6.50 -3.14 -11.16
C GLU A 90 -6.12 -3.06 -12.65
N ASN A 91 -6.28 -1.88 -13.26
CA ASN A 91 -5.90 -1.66 -14.65
C ASN A 91 -4.39 -1.84 -14.88
N ILE A 92 -3.55 -1.38 -13.95
CA ILE A 92 -2.10 -1.59 -14.04
C ILE A 92 -1.77 -3.08 -13.92
N ILE A 93 -2.35 -3.79 -12.95
CA ILE A 93 -2.13 -5.23 -12.80
C ILE A 93 -2.54 -5.99 -14.06
N HIS A 94 -3.64 -5.61 -14.69
CA HIS A 94 -4.08 -6.21 -15.94
C HIS A 94 -3.05 -5.98 -17.06
N GLN A 95 -2.60 -4.74 -17.27
CA GLN A 95 -1.57 -4.40 -18.26
C GLN A 95 -0.25 -5.15 -18.00
N MET A 96 0.16 -5.28 -16.74
CA MET A 96 1.37 -6.00 -16.36
C MET A 96 1.28 -7.51 -16.67
N LYS A 97 0.10 -8.11 -16.48
CA LYS A 97 -0.14 -9.52 -16.82
C LYS A 97 -0.19 -9.77 -18.32
N GLU A 98 -0.78 -8.85 -19.09
CA GLU A 98 -0.82 -8.97 -20.55
C GLU A 98 0.56 -8.79 -21.20
N LYS A 99 1.43 -7.97 -20.60
CA LYS A 99 2.79 -7.69 -21.10
C LYS A 99 3.87 -8.64 -20.57
N GLU A 100 3.51 -9.72 -19.88
CA GLU A 100 4.43 -10.67 -19.22
C GLU A 100 5.35 -11.44 -20.21
N SER A 101 5.19 -11.26 -21.53
CA SER A 101 5.91 -12.01 -22.56
C SER A 101 7.26 -11.46 -23.03
N SER A 102 7.72 -10.22 -22.72
CA SER A 102 9.04 -9.80 -23.26
C SER A 102 9.91 -8.75 -22.53
N THR A 103 9.46 -8.00 -21.52
CA THR A 103 10.33 -6.91 -20.99
C THR A 103 10.19 -6.59 -19.50
N PHE A 104 9.06 -6.93 -18.87
CA PHE A 104 8.73 -6.48 -17.51
C PHE A 104 9.46 -7.23 -16.36
N LYS A 105 10.13 -8.37 -16.61
CA LYS A 105 10.61 -9.25 -15.53
C LYS A 105 11.83 -8.73 -14.74
N SER A 106 12.74 -7.97 -15.34
CA SER A 106 13.99 -7.57 -14.66
C SER A 106 13.91 -6.21 -13.97
N PHE A 107 13.09 -5.29 -14.46
CA PHE A 107 13.10 -3.89 -14.01
C PHE A 107 12.34 -3.67 -12.69
N PHE A 108 11.25 -4.41 -12.48
CA PHE A 108 10.45 -4.35 -11.25
C PHE A 108 11.21 -4.87 -10.02
N VAL A 109 12.24 -5.71 -10.23
CA VAL A 109 12.98 -6.45 -9.20
C VAL A 109 13.80 -5.53 -8.28
N GLY A 110 14.25 -4.37 -8.77
CA GLY A 110 14.99 -3.39 -7.96
C GLY A 110 14.09 -2.48 -7.13
N LEU A 111 13.08 -1.87 -7.76
CA LEU A 111 12.36 -0.73 -7.18
C LEU A 111 11.39 -1.13 -6.07
N PHE A 112 10.68 -2.27 -6.21
CA PHE A 112 9.80 -2.78 -5.13
C PHE A 112 10.57 -3.14 -3.85
N ALA A 113 11.88 -3.41 -3.94
CA ALA A 113 12.72 -3.69 -2.78
C ALA A 113 13.21 -2.42 -2.07
N LEU A 114 13.14 -1.25 -2.72
CA LEU A 114 13.48 0.06 -2.12
C LEU A 114 12.36 0.66 -1.26
N PHE A 115 11.18 0.04 -1.22
CA PHE A 115 10.05 0.47 -0.39
C PHE A 115 10.24 0.22 1.13
N VAL A 116 11.36 -0.36 1.53
CA VAL A 116 11.67 -0.64 2.93
C VAL A 116 11.92 0.66 3.69
N GLY A 117 10.89 1.14 4.38
CA GLY A 117 11.01 2.15 5.42
C GLY A 117 10.35 3.50 5.12
N GLN A 118 9.96 3.79 3.88
CA GLN A 118 9.32 5.08 3.52
C GLN A 118 8.24 4.91 2.41
N PRO A 119 6.99 4.58 2.77
CA PRO A 119 5.92 4.30 1.81
C PRO A 119 5.46 5.55 1.01
N GLN A 120 5.47 6.75 1.61
CA GLN A 120 4.98 7.97 0.96
C GLN A 120 5.86 8.48 -0.21
N PHE A 121 7.19 8.35 -0.12
CA PHE A 121 8.10 8.84 -1.16
C PHE A 121 8.30 7.84 -2.31
N ALA A 122 8.12 6.54 -2.04
CA ALA A 122 8.49 5.48 -2.97
C ALA A 122 7.42 5.13 -4.01
N ILE A 123 6.14 5.42 -3.74
CA ILE A 123 5.08 5.27 -4.76
C ILE A 123 5.34 6.21 -5.94
N GLY A 124 5.81 7.43 -5.68
CA GLY A 124 6.14 8.39 -6.74
C GLY A 124 7.26 7.92 -7.67
N VAL A 125 8.32 7.36 -7.10
CA VAL A 125 9.45 6.78 -7.86
C VAL A 125 8.99 5.55 -8.66
N PHE A 126 8.25 4.64 -8.04
CA PHE A 126 7.70 3.45 -8.70
C PHE A 126 6.79 3.79 -9.88
N LEU A 127 5.93 4.79 -9.73
CA LEU A 127 5.01 5.19 -10.78
C LEU A 127 5.71 5.97 -11.91
N ASN A 128 6.74 6.76 -11.61
CA ASN A 128 7.56 7.44 -12.63
C ASN A 128 8.32 6.42 -13.49
N GLU A 129 8.94 5.42 -12.89
CA GLU A 129 9.68 4.38 -13.62
C GLU A 129 8.74 3.49 -14.47
N LEU A 130 7.54 3.21 -13.97
CA LEU A 130 6.49 2.55 -14.76
C LEU A 130 6.08 3.38 -15.99
N GLN A 131 6.02 4.71 -15.83
CA GLN A 131 5.73 5.63 -16.93
C GLN A 131 6.85 5.62 -17.99
N GLU A 132 8.11 5.50 -17.57
CA GLU A 132 9.26 5.35 -18.48
C GLU A 132 9.20 4.05 -19.31
N ASP A 133 8.64 2.97 -18.74
CA ASP A 133 8.40 1.69 -19.42
C ASP A 133 7.08 1.63 -20.23
N GLY A 134 6.42 2.78 -20.43
CA GLY A 134 5.19 2.89 -21.21
C GLY A 134 3.97 2.26 -20.54
N VAL A 135 3.98 2.12 -19.21
CA VAL A 135 2.77 1.87 -18.40
C VAL A 135 2.24 3.21 -17.94
N ASP A 136 1.01 3.54 -18.35
CA ASP A 136 0.36 4.77 -17.91
C ASP A 136 -0.01 4.69 -16.42
N THR A 137 0.79 5.35 -15.57
CA THR A 137 0.60 5.45 -14.12
C THR A 137 -0.06 6.74 -13.68
N SER A 138 -0.31 7.66 -14.61
CA SER A 138 -0.90 8.97 -14.33
C SER A 138 -2.19 8.84 -13.54
N LYS A 139 -3.00 7.82 -13.87
CA LYS A 139 -4.27 7.53 -13.19
C LYS A 139 -4.10 7.15 -11.72
N ILE A 140 -3.02 6.48 -11.32
CA ILE A 140 -2.78 6.15 -9.90
C ILE A 140 -2.53 7.43 -9.11
N PHE A 141 -1.67 8.30 -9.62
CA PHE A 141 -1.40 9.59 -8.98
C PHE A 141 -2.64 10.47 -8.90
N THR A 142 -3.37 10.62 -10.01
CA THR A 142 -4.57 11.46 -10.05
C THR A 142 -5.63 10.95 -9.09
N THR A 143 -5.87 9.64 -9.05
CA THR A 143 -6.87 9.05 -8.15
C THR A 143 -6.42 9.08 -6.69
N TRP A 144 -5.12 8.91 -6.40
CA TRP A 144 -4.58 9.04 -5.05
C TRP A 144 -4.71 10.47 -4.52
N ASN A 145 -4.33 11.46 -5.33
CA ASN A 145 -4.50 12.87 -4.97
C ASN A 145 -5.97 13.21 -4.68
N GLN A 146 -6.92 12.57 -5.39
CA GLN A 146 -8.35 12.73 -5.07
C GLN A 146 -8.72 12.10 -3.72
N VAL A 147 -8.16 10.93 -3.37
CA VAL A 147 -8.31 10.32 -2.04
C VAL A 147 -7.81 11.26 -0.94
N GLU A 148 -6.63 11.87 -1.14
CA GLU A 148 -6.04 12.84 -0.21
C GLU A 148 -6.92 14.09 -0.05
N ILE A 149 -7.38 14.68 -1.17
CA ILE A 149 -8.29 15.84 -1.15
C ILE A 149 -9.58 15.51 -0.39
N GLU A 150 -10.19 14.35 -0.63
CA GLU A 150 -11.42 13.98 0.06
C GLU A 150 -11.20 13.63 1.54
N ALA A 151 -10.05 13.06 1.91
CA ALA A 151 -9.69 12.79 3.30
C ALA A 151 -9.45 14.08 4.10
N LEU A 152 -8.77 15.06 3.49
CA LEU A 152 -8.44 16.35 4.12
C LEU A 152 -9.68 17.16 4.52
N LYS A 153 -10.82 17.00 3.82
CA LYS A 153 -12.10 17.63 4.19
C LYS A 153 -12.61 17.23 5.57
N TYR A 154 -12.08 16.13 6.12
CA TYR A 154 -12.43 15.57 7.43
C TYR A 154 -11.22 15.61 8.39
N ASP A 155 -10.24 16.47 8.11
CA ASP A 155 -9.00 16.62 8.89
C ASP A 155 -8.15 15.34 8.99
N VAL A 156 -8.33 14.39 8.05
CA VAL A 156 -7.49 13.20 7.94
C VAL A 156 -6.35 13.47 6.97
N GLN A 157 -5.12 13.50 7.49
CA GLN A 157 -3.91 13.75 6.70
C GLN A 157 -3.24 12.44 6.30
N ILE A 158 -2.82 12.37 5.04
CA ILE A 158 -2.13 11.25 4.43
C ILE A 158 -0.69 11.71 4.11
N GLY A 159 0.21 11.65 5.11
CA GLY A 159 1.57 12.19 5.01
C GLY A 159 2.06 12.82 6.32
N ASP A 160 3.38 12.84 6.55
CA ASP A 160 4.05 12.77 7.87
C ASP A 160 3.80 13.88 8.93
N ASN A 161 3.81 13.43 10.19
CA ASN A 161 4.60 14.06 11.27
C ASN A 161 6.01 13.45 11.28
#